data_AF-A0A352EVA7-F1
#
_entry.id   AF-A0A352EVA7-F1
#
_cell.length_a   1.000
_cell.length_b   1.000
_cell.length_c   1.000
_cell.angle_alpha   90.00
_cell.angle_beta   90.00
_cell.angle_gamma   90.00
#
_symmetry.space_group_name_H-M   'P 1'
#
loop_
_entity.id
_entity.type
_entity.pdbx_description
1 polymer ?
#
loop_
_entity_poly.entity_id
_entity_poly.type
_entity_poly.pdbx_seq_one_letter_code
_entity_poly.pdbx_strand_id
1 'polypeptide(L)'
;MIRIQISKTLGLAFTLGLLLAVSSSARANCPGDFKPAAGEPLQMLVLGDSIMWGQGLMPEQKFSWRIKCWLQEKTNREVTQQVFAHSGALLTGSAESPRFKSNDGEVNLPYPSINEELDHARAFYGPGNTKVNLILLDGCINDVDVSNLLNVTTDPNWLRERINTSCKAGMHDLLKRVTESFPNAQVIVPSYYRIVSDSTADNAFIRLLAKSLNNERPEARRMSDKELRDRLIKLSEVWYRQSTVDLRAAVDAVNSELAAENLPPRVSFVEIDFWPEHSFSAAETLLWNFIFGSTNLSGLRKFIVILSFGTNAYKPNDEVREARIHSCKETFKEPKDVKETPAEKSARKDRLLICRYASLGHPNEMGALVYTEAIKGHLQWMIDKAGWRREKNSEPLP
;
A
#
# COMPACT_ATOMS: atom_id res chain seq x y z
N MET A 1 51.14 43.75 -4.79
CA MET A 1 50.53 42.41 -4.82
C MET A 1 50.01 42.08 -3.43
N ILE A 2 48.70 42.25 -3.20
CA ILE A 2 48.03 41.87 -1.95
C ILE A 2 46.89 40.94 -2.34
N ARG A 3 46.99 39.66 -1.96
CA ARG A 3 45.92 38.67 -2.12
C ARG A 3 44.98 38.80 -0.93
N ILE A 4 43.73 39.19 -1.18
CA ILE A 4 42.64 39.13 -0.20
C ILE A 4 42.01 37.75 -0.27
N GLN A 5 42.04 37.03 0.85
CA GLN A 5 41.51 35.69 1.03
C GLN A 5 40.07 35.81 1.55
N ILE A 6 39.08 35.62 0.68
CA ILE A 6 37.66 35.65 1.06
C ILE A 6 37.28 34.27 1.61
N SER A 7 36.74 34.23 2.84
CA SER A 7 36.42 33.00 3.57
C SER A 7 35.18 32.29 2.99
N LYS A 8 35.27 30.96 2.91
CA LYS A 8 34.23 30.06 2.39
C LYS A 8 33.09 29.76 3.38
N THR A 9 32.81 30.64 4.34
CA THR A 9 31.84 30.36 5.42
C THR A 9 30.46 31.00 5.24
N LEU A 10 30.24 31.82 4.20
CA LEU A 10 28.93 32.46 3.97
C LEU A 10 28.00 31.72 2.98
N GLY A 11 28.48 30.68 2.30
CA GLY A 11 27.69 29.97 1.27
C GLY A 11 26.76 28.86 1.77
N LEU A 12 26.89 28.42 3.04
CA LEU A 12 26.13 27.27 3.56
C LEU A 12 24.85 27.64 4.31
N ALA A 13 24.68 28.91 4.71
CA ALA A 13 23.51 29.34 5.47
C ALA A 13 22.28 29.62 4.59
N PHE A 14 22.46 29.91 3.29
CA PHE A 14 21.36 30.23 2.38
C PHE A 14 20.73 29.00 1.72
N THR A 15 21.44 27.88 1.62
CA THR A 15 20.91 26.61 1.10
C THR A 15 20.12 25.81 2.14
N LEU A 16 20.38 26.00 3.44
CA LEU A 16 19.60 25.35 4.50
C LEU A 16 18.23 26.03 4.73
N GLY A 17 18.10 27.32 4.40
CA GLY A 17 16.84 28.07 4.51
C GLY A 17 15.81 27.70 3.44
N LEU A 18 16.24 27.29 2.25
CA LEU A 18 15.31 26.89 1.18
C LEU A 18 14.80 25.45 1.33
N LEU A 19 15.55 24.55 1.96
CA LEU A 19 15.11 23.17 2.22
C LEU A 19 14.11 23.06 3.39
N LEU A 20 14.10 24.02 4.31
CA LEU A 20 13.16 24.06 5.43
C LEU A 20 11.81 24.72 5.07
N ALA A 21 11.73 25.44 3.95
CA ALA A 21 10.49 26.07 3.48
C ALA A 21 9.60 25.13 2.63
N VAL A 22 10.12 23.97 2.19
CA VAL A 22 9.33 22.97 1.43
C VAL A 22 8.69 21.91 2.32
N SER A 23 9.15 21.78 3.57
CA SER A 23 8.62 20.80 4.53
C SER A 23 7.31 21.22 5.22
N SER A 24 6.95 22.50 5.18
CA SER A 24 5.68 22.99 5.75
C SER A 24 4.45 22.61 4.92
N SER A 25 4.64 22.22 3.65
CA SER A 25 3.57 21.76 2.76
C SER A 25 3.22 20.28 2.93
N ALA A 26 4.02 19.51 3.67
CA ALA A 26 3.91 18.04 3.75
C ALA A 26 2.81 17.54 4.70
N ARG A 27 2.24 18.44 5.52
CA ARG A 27 0.97 18.19 6.22
C ARG A 27 -0.14 18.82 5.40
N ALA A 28 -0.61 18.10 4.38
CA ALA A 28 -1.87 18.41 3.72
C ALA A 28 -3.01 18.14 4.71
N ASN A 29 -3.20 19.03 5.68
CA ASN A 29 -4.46 19.10 6.40
C ASN A 29 -5.50 19.51 5.36
N CYS A 30 -6.50 18.66 5.10
CA CYS A 30 -7.69 19.08 4.38
C CYS A 30 -8.13 20.44 4.97
N PRO A 31 -8.29 21.50 4.17
CA PRO A 31 -8.60 22.81 4.72
C PRO A 31 -9.85 22.71 5.59
N GLY A 32 -9.68 22.93 6.91
CA GLY A 32 -10.74 22.74 7.90
C GLY A 32 -11.96 23.64 7.68
N ASP A 33 -11.76 24.73 6.93
CA ASP A 33 -12.78 25.69 6.52
C ASP A 33 -13.02 25.67 4.99
N PHE A 34 -12.94 24.51 4.35
CA PHE A 34 -13.25 24.41 2.92
C PHE A 34 -14.72 24.77 2.66
N LYS A 35 -14.96 25.90 2.00
CA LYS A 35 -16.28 26.32 1.52
C LYS A 35 -16.36 26.01 0.02
N PRO A 36 -16.94 24.87 -0.39
CA PRO A 36 -17.04 24.51 -1.80
C PRO A 36 -17.83 25.57 -2.58
N ALA A 37 -17.48 25.76 -3.85
CA ALA A 37 -18.40 26.38 -4.78
C ALA A 37 -19.69 25.54 -4.90
N ALA A 38 -20.81 26.17 -5.24
CA ALA A 38 -22.06 25.44 -5.48
C ALA A 38 -21.87 24.40 -6.59
N GLY A 39 -22.27 23.15 -6.33
CA GLY A 39 -22.16 22.02 -7.26
C GLY A 39 -22.25 20.67 -6.55
N GLU A 40 -22.45 19.58 -7.30
CA GLU A 40 -22.44 18.23 -6.71
C GLU A 40 -21.04 17.85 -6.22
N PRO A 41 -20.88 17.19 -5.07
CA PRO A 41 -19.59 16.69 -4.61
C PRO A 41 -18.98 15.66 -5.56
N LEU A 42 -17.65 15.68 -5.70
CA LEU A 42 -16.89 14.61 -6.34
C LEU A 42 -16.91 13.37 -5.43
N GLN A 43 -17.45 12.27 -5.93
CA GLN A 43 -17.48 10.99 -5.24
C GLN A 43 -16.22 10.19 -5.57
N MET A 44 -15.38 9.95 -4.55
CA MET A 44 -14.17 9.13 -4.64
C MET A 44 -14.36 7.84 -3.85
N LEU A 45 -14.14 6.71 -4.50
CA LEU A 45 -14.23 5.38 -3.92
C LEU A 45 -12.84 4.75 -3.81
N VAL A 46 -12.60 4.01 -2.74
CA VAL A 46 -11.33 3.35 -2.44
C VAL A 46 -11.61 1.87 -2.13
N LEU A 47 -11.13 0.97 -2.99
CA LEU A 47 -11.29 -0.49 -2.92
C LEU A 47 -9.90 -1.13 -2.98
N GLY A 48 -9.67 -2.25 -2.32
CA GLY A 48 -8.37 -2.93 -2.41
C GLY A 48 -7.85 -3.44 -1.08
N ASP A 49 -6.55 -3.71 -1.04
CA ASP A 49 -5.92 -4.39 0.07
C ASP A 49 -5.32 -3.44 1.13
N SER A 50 -4.31 -3.93 1.87
CA SER A 50 -3.61 -3.20 2.92
C SER A 50 -2.87 -1.96 2.42
N ILE A 51 -2.45 -1.94 1.15
CA ILE A 51 -1.84 -0.77 0.53
C ILE A 51 -2.90 0.31 0.35
N MET A 52 -4.04 -0.02 -0.27
CA MET A 52 -5.14 0.93 -0.47
C MET A 52 -5.83 1.37 0.83
N TRP A 53 -5.86 0.50 1.84
CA TRP A 53 -6.23 0.86 3.21
C TRP A 53 -5.24 1.85 3.85
N GLY A 54 -3.95 1.78 3.51
CA GLY A 54 -2.89 2.57 4.13
C GLY A 54 -2.48 2.00 5.50
N GLN A 55 -2.13 0.71 5.54
CA GLN A 55 -1.85 0.02 6.80
C GLN A 55 -0.72 0.66 7.61
N GLY A 56 -0.97 0.93 8.89
CA GLY A 56 -0.02 1.58 9.78
C GLY A 56 -0.09 3.11 9.78
N LEU A 57 -0.87 3.73 8.90
CA LEU A 57 -1.00 5.19 8.79
C LEU A 57 -2.20 5.72 9.55
N MET A 58 -2.05 6.89 10.16
CA MET A 58 -3.19 7.68 10.62
C MET A 58 -4.08 8.08 9.42
N PRO A 59 -5.40 8.29 9.60
CA PRO A 59 -6.32 8.60 8.51
C PRO A 59 -5.83 9.72 7.59
N GLU A 60 -5.27 10.79 8.15
CA GLU A 60 -4.81 11.97 7.41
C GLU A 60 -3.52 11.74 6.62
N GLN A 61 -2.76 10.71 6.98
CA GLN A 61 -1.51 10.35 6.32
C GLN A 61 -1.72 9.43 5.12
N LYS A 62 -2.87 8.77 5.02
CA LYS A 62 -3.21 7.86 3.92
C LYS A 62 -3.21 8.63 2.60
N PHE A 63 -2.62 8.05 1.56
CA PHE A 63 -2.53 8.74 0.27
C PHE A 63 -3.91 9.04 -0.33
N SER A 64 -4.90 8.19 -0.08
CA SER A 64 -6.28 8.43 -0.52
C SER A 64 -6.89 9.67 0.14
N TRP A 65 -6.64 9.89 1.44
CA TRP A 65 -7.03 11.13 2.12
C TRP A 65 -6.31 12.35 1.54
N ARG A 66 -5.00 12.25 1.29
CA ARG A 66 -4.22 13.35 0.70
C ARG A 66 -4.70 13.71 -0.71
N ILE A 67 -5.05 12.69 -1.53
CA ILE A 67 -5.66 12.89 -2.86
C ILE A 67 -7.02 13.58 -2.75
N LYS A 68 -7.87 13.18 -1.78
CA LYS A 68 -9.14 13.87 -1.50
C LYS A 68 -8.90 15.35 -1.23
N CYS A 69 -8.01 15.69 -0.30
CA CYS A 69 -7.74 17.09 0.06
C CYS A 69 -7.21 17.88 -1.15
N TRP A 70 -6.26 17.31 -1.90
CA TRP A 70 -5.73 17.94 -3.10
C TRP A 70 -6.80 18.15 -4.18
N LEU A 71 -7.68 17.16 -4.42
CA LEU A 71 -8.78 17.30 -5.37
C LEU A 71 -9.74 18.41 -4.95
N GLN A 72 -10.07 18.52 -3.65
CA GLN A 72 -10.94 19.59 -3.15
C GLN A 72 -10.39 20.98 -3.49
N GLU A 73 -9.11 21.19 -3.21
CA GLU A 73 -8.41 22.44 -3.53
C GLU A 73 -8.33 22.66 -5.04
N LYS A 74 -7.95 21.63 -5.80
CA LYS A 74 -7.69 21.73 -7.23
C LYS A 74 -8.97 22.01 -8.03
N THR A 75 -10.08 21.41 -7.65
CA THR A 75 -11.35 21.53 -8.38
C THR A 75 -12.30 22.54 -7.75
N ASN A 76 -11.99 23.08 -6.58
CA ASN A 76 -12.88 23.92 -5.78
C ASN A 76 -14.27 23.28 -5.54
N ARG A 77 -14.30 21.95 -5.38
CA ARG A 77 -15.51 21.15 -5.13
C ARG A 77 -15.30 20.29 -3.89
N GLU A 78 -16.39 20.00 -3.18
CA GLU A 78 -16.33 19.00 -2.12
C GLU A 78 -15.96 17.63 -2.71
N VAL A 79 -15.14 16.85 -2.00
CA VAL A 79 -14.84 15.47 -2.34
C VAL A 79 -15.35 14.58 -1.22
N THR A 80 -16.37 13.78 -1.51
CA THR A 80 -16.87 12.75 -0.60
C THR A 80 -16.09 11.47 -0.86
N GLN A 81 -15.37 10.99 0.15
CA GLN A 81 -14.60 9.75 0.07
C GLN A 81 -15.35 8.61 0.75
N GLN A 82 -15.42 7.45 0.09
CA GLN A 82 -15.84 6.19 0.67
C GLN A 82 -14.71 5.17 0.56
N VAL A 83 -14.39 4.51 1.67
CA VAL A 83 -13.32 3.51 1.75
C VAL A 83 -13.91 2.18 2.17
N PHE A 84 -13.80 1.18 1.30
CA PHE A 84 -14.13 -0.21 1.61
C PHE A 84 -12.89 -1.10 1.68
N ALA A 85 -11.76 -0.63 1.13
CA ALA A 85 -10.46 -1.30 1.20
C ALA A 85 -10.08 -1.69 2.63
N HIS A 86 -9.48 -2.86 2.81
CA HIS A 86 -8.90 -3.26 4.09
C HIS A 86 -7.72 -4.22 3.96
N SER A 87 -7.00 -4.37 5.06
CA SER A 87 -5.81 -5.20 5.09
C SER A 87 -6.14 -6.68 4.91
N GLY A 88 -5.39 -7.33 4.02
CA GLY A 88 -5.51 -8.77 3.75
C GLY A 88 -6.56 -9.18 2.71
N ALA A 89 -7.33 -8.23 2.16
CA ALA A 89 -8.37 -8.53 1.17
C ALA A 89 -7.81 -9.32 -0.02
N LEU A 90 -8.48 -10.41 -0.38
CA LEU A 90 -8.22 -11.18 -1.60
C LEU A 90 -9.03 -10.58 -2.77
N LEU A 91 -8.63 -10.83 -4.02
CA LEU A 91 -9.44 -10.45 -5.17
C LEU A 91 -10.84 -11.08 -5.08
N THR A 92 -10.90 -12.38 -4.80
CA THR A 92 -12.15 -13.14 -4.71
C THR A 92 -12.20 -13.93 -3.41
N GLY A 93 -13.32 -13.85 -2.71
CA GLY A 93 -13.56 -14.61 -1.50
C GLY A 93 -13.69 -16.11 -1.77
N SER A 94 -13.34 -16.94 -0.80
CA SER A 94 -13.74 -18.36 -0.81
C SER A 94 -15.20 -18.50 -0.37
N ALA A 95 -15.86 -19.59 -0.79
CA ALA A 95 -17.23 -19.91 -0.40
C ALA A 95 -17.42 -20.21 1.11
N GLU A 96 -16.34 -20.31 1.87
CA GLU A 96 -16.42 -20.59 3.31
C GLU A 96 -16.77 -19.33 4.11
N SER A 97 -17.61 -19.51 5.13
CA SER A 97 -17.92 -18.43 6.06
C SER A 97 -16.65 -18.01 6.83
N PRO A 98 -16.33 -16.71 6.91
CA PRO A 98 -15.13 -16.27 7.60
C PRO A 98 -15.22 -16.59 9.09
N ARG A 99 -14.27 -17.41 9.58
CA ARG A 99 -14.12 -17.75 11.01
C ARG A 99 -13.91 -16.52 11.89
N PHE A 100 -13.20 -15.52 11.36
CA PHE A 100 -12.88 -14.28 12.07
C PHE A 100 -13.46 -13.09 11.32
N LYS A 101 -13.97 -12.11 12.06
CA LYS A 101 -14.53 -10.87 11.52
C LYS A 101 -13.94 -9.69 12.28
N SER A 102 -13.72 -8.59 11.57
CA SER A 102 -13.28 -7.31 12.14
C SER A 102 -13.96 -6.19 11.35
N ASN A 103 -14.32 -5.11 12.03
CA ASN A 103 -14.71 -3.86 11.39
C ASN A 103 -13.53 -2.86 11.31
N ASP A 104 -12.39 -3.24 11.88
CA ASP A 104 -11.15 -2.47 11.80
C ASP A 104 -10.32 -2.96 10.61
N GLY A 105 -10.14 -2.10 9.62
CA GLY A 105 -9.40 -2.38 8.39
C GLY A 105 -7.90 -2.58 8.57
N GLU A 106 -7.35 -2.29 9.77
CA GLU A 106 -5.97 -2.64 10.14
C GLU A 106 -5.79 -4.14 10.42
N VAL A 107 -6.88 -4.90 10.61
CA VAL A 107 -6.82 -6.32 10.93
C VAL A 107 -6.76 -7.14 9.65
N ASN A 108 -5.64 -7.84 9.43
CA ASN A 108 -5.43 -8.67 8.25
C ASN A 108 -6.42 -9.84 8.19
N LEU A 109 -7.45 -9.69 7.35
CA LEU A 109 -8.44 -10.71 7.08
C LEU A 109 -8.65 -10.82 5.56
N PRO A 110 -8.87 -12.02 5.02
CA PRO A 110 -9.16 -12.21 3.60
C PRO A 110 -10.58 -11.78 3.19
N TYR A 111 -11.41 -11.38 4.16
CA TYR A 111 -12.81 -11.00 3.93
C TYR A 111 -13.16 -9.67 4.60
N PRO A 112 -14.02 -8.86 3.95
CA PRO A 112 -14.50 -9.03 2.57
C PRO A 112 -13.37 -9.14 1.53
N SER A 113 -13.63 -9.81 0.42
CA SER A 113 -12.77 -9.75 -0.76
C SER A 113 -13.03 -8.45 -1.51
N ILE A 114 -12.13 -8.04 -2.40
CA ILE A 114 -12.28 -6.80 -3.16
C ILE A 114 -13.54 -6.85 -4.06
N ASN A 115 -13.90 -8.04 -4.54
CA ASN A 115 -15.18 -8.26 -5.22
C ASN A 115 -16.41 -8.05 -4.31
N GLU A 116 -16.32 -8.39 -3.03
CA GLU A 116 -17.38 -8.13 -2.04
C GLU A 116 -17.37 -6.65 -1.58
N GLU A 117 -16.20 -6.01 -1.48
CA GLU A 117 -16.08 -4.56 -1.29
C GLU A 117 -16.79 -3.80 -2.41
N LEU A 118 -16.59 -4.23 -3.66
CA LEU A 118 -17.32 -3.71 -4.82
C LEU A 118 -18.84 -3.87 -4.66
N ASP A 119 -19.31 -5.05 -4.24
CA ASP A 119 -20.73 -5.28 -4.04
C ASP A 119 -21.31 -4.44 -2.89
N HIS A 120 -20.56 -4.24 -1.80
CA HIS A 120 -20.92 -3.30 -0.74
C HIS A 120 -20.98 -1.84 -1.23
N ALA A 121 -20.02 -1.42 -2.06
CA ALA A 121 -20.00 -0.08 -2.64
C ALA A 121 -21.22 0.13 -3.57
N ARG A 122 -21.57 -0.86 -4.39
CA ARG A 122 -22.78 -0.82 -5.24
C ARG A 122 -24.05 -0.71 -4.41
N ALA A 123 -24.13 -1.44 -3.30
CA ALA A 123 -25.26 -1.34 -2.38
C ALA A 123 -25.34 0.05 -1.72
N PHE A 124 -24.20 0.63 -1.35
CA PHE A 124 -24.12 1.97 -0.75
C PHE A 124 -24.59 3.08 -1.70
N TYR A 125 -24.15 3.05 -2.96
CA TYR A 125 -24.49 4.07 -3.95
C TYR A 125 -25.86 3.87 -4.63
N GLY A 126 -26.46 2.68 -4.50
CA GLY A 126 -27.79 2.36 -5.00
C GLY A 126 -27.85 2.13 -6.51
N PRO A 127 -29.05 2.01 -7.10
CA PRO A 127 -29.20 1.69 -8.52
C PRO A 127 -28.58 2.79 -9.41
N GLY A 128 -27.85 2.37 -10.45
CA GLY A 128 -27.26 3.24 -11.46
C GLY A 128 -25.80 3.63 -11.19
N ASN A 129 -25.38 3.82 -9.93
CA ASN A 129 -23.97 4.04 -9.54
C ASN A 129 -23.20 5.12 -10.34
N THR A 130 -23.91 6.00 -11.04
CA THR A 130 -23.36 6.97 -12.00
C THR A 130 -22.65 8.15 -11.34
N LYS A 131 -22.82 8.29 -10.02
CA LYS A 131 -22.29 9.39 -9.21
C LYS A 131 -20.80 9.24 -8.94
N VAL A 132 -20.25 8.03 -8.91
CA VAL A 132 -18.82 7.81 -8.65
C VAL A 132 -17.97 8.45 -9.76
N ASN A 133 -17.00 9.27 -9.36
CA ASN A 133 -16.13 10.03 -10.25
C ASN A 133 -14.76 9.37 -10.42
N LEU A 134 -14.21 8.88 -9.30
CA LEU A 134 -12.86 8.35 -9.19
C LEU A 134 -12.89 7.09 -8.31
N ILE A 135 -12.20 6.05 -8.75
CA ILE A 135 -11.94 4.85 -7.97
C ILE A 135 -10.43 4.70 -7.87
N LEU A 136 -9.91 4.61 -6.64
CA LEU A 136 -8.56 4.13 -6.37
C LEU A 136 -8.68 2.65 -6.05
N LEU A 137 -7.94 1.81 -6.78
CA LEU A 137 -8.05 0.37 -6.66
C LEU A 137 -6.69 -0.32 -6.76
N ASP A 138 -6.41 -1.25 -5.84
CA ASP A 138 -5.35 -2.24 -6.01
C ASP A 138 -5.86 -3.65 -5.63
N GLY A 139 -4.94 -4.61 -5.62
CA GLY A 139 -5.22 -6.01 -5.27
C GLY A 139 -4.28 -6.97 -5.99
N CYS A 140 -4.33 -8.25 -5.60
CA CYS A 140 -3.57 -9.42 -6.07
C CYS A 140 -2.42 -9.90 -5.18
N ILE A 141 -1.81 -9.05 -4.34
CA ILE A 141 -0.65 -9.48 -3.53
C ILE A 141 -1.04 -10.56 -2.50
N ASN A 142 -2.23 -10.45 -1.91
CA ASN A 142 -2.72 -11.44 -0.95
C ASN A 142 -3.09 -12.77 -1.61
N ASP A 143 -3.51 -12.75 -2.88
CA ASP A 143 -3.77 -13.96 -3.69
C ASP A 143 -2.48 -14.69 -4.07
N VAL A 144 -1.38 -13.94 -4.24
CA VAL A 144 -0.03 -14.48 -4.42
C VAL A 144 0.55 -15.00 -3.10
N ASP A 145 0.03 -14.50 -1.98
CA ASP A 145 0.47 -14.70 -0.61
C ASP A 145 1.92 -14.19 -0.39
N VAL A 146 2.03 -13.08 0.36
CA VAL A 146 3.30 -12.44 0.73
C VAL A 146 4.28 -13.42 1.38
N SER A 147 3.79 -14.47 2.04
CA SER A 147 4.65 -15.50 2.64
C SER A 147 5.55 -16.19 1.59
N ASN A 148 5.08 -16.31 0.34
CA ASN A 148 5.84 -16.86 -0.77
C ASN A 148 6.96 -15.92 -1.24
N LEU A 149 6.80 -14.60 -1.07
CA LEU A 149 7.81 -13.60 -1.39
C LEU A 149 8.96 -13.58 -0.36
N LEU A 150 8.65 -13.99 0.87
CA LEU A 150 9.61 -14.10 1.98
C LEU A 150 10.18 -15.52 2.14
N ASN A 151 9.78 -16.43 1.24
CA ASN A 151 10.21 -17.81 1.23
C ASN A 151 11.34 -18.05 0.24
N VAL A 152 12.55 -18.26 0.74
CA VAL A 152 13.74 -18.48 -0.10
C VAL A 152 13.72 -19.78 -0.91
N THR A 153 12.81 -20.71 -0.60
CA THR A 153 12.63 -21.95 -1.37
C THR A 153 11.55 -21.81 -2.44
N THR A 154 10.85 -20.68 -2.53
CA THR A 154 9.88 -20.42 -3.60
C THR A 154 10.58 -20.47 -4.96
N ASP A 155 10.02 -21.24 -5.90
CA ASP A 155 10.46 -21.25 -7.28
C ASP A 155 10.04 -19.94 -7.98
N PRO A 156 10.97 -19.15 -8.51
CA PRO A 156 10.66 -17.95 -9.28
C PRO A 156 9.73 -18.18 -10.48
N ASN A 157 9.75 -19.35 -11.11
CA ASN A 157 8.87 -19.64 -12.26
C ASN A 157 7.42 -19.82 -11.81
N TRP A 158 7.22 -20.69 -10.81
CA TRP A 158 5.92 -20.83 -10.15
C TRP A 158 5.40 -19.49 -9.61
N LEU A 159 6.27 -18.66 -9.02
CA LEU A 159 5.88 -17.35 -8.53
C LEU A 159 5.38 -16.45 -9.68
N ARG A 160 6.04 -16.44 -10.83
CA ARG A 160 5.56 -15.69 -12.00
C ARG A 160 4.20 -16.18 -12.50
N GLU A 161 3.98 -17.50 -12.54
CA GLU A 161 2.68 -18.07 -12.92
C GLU A 161 1.57 -17.65 -11.95
N ARG A 162 1.88 -17.63 -10.64
CA ARG A 162 0.94 -17.18 -9.62
C ARG A 162 0.63 -15.68 -9.76
N ILE A 163 1.66 -14.85 -9.96
CA ILE A 163 1.51 -13.41 -10.21
C ILE A 163 0.66 -13.18 -11.47
N ASN A 164 0.92 -13.92 -12.55
CA ASN A 164 0.14 -13.78 -13.77
C ASN A 164 -1.33 -14.16 -13.55
N THR A 165 -1.59 -15.25 -12.85
CA THR A 165 -2.95 -15.68 -12.53
C THR A 165 -3.71 -14.62 -11.73
N SER A 166 -3.09 -14.07 -10.69
CA SER A 166 -3.76 -13.12 -9.79
C SER A 166 -3.73 -11.68 -10.31
N CYS A 167 -2.55 -11.16 -10.62
CA CYS A 167 -2.34 -9.74 -10.97
C CYS A 167 -2.65 -9.42 -12.44
N LYS A 168 -2.71 -10.42 -13.34
CA LYS A 168 -3.19 -10.22 -14.72
C LYS A 168 -4.64 -10.66 -14.85
N ALA A 169 -4.91 -11.96 -14.78
CA ALA A 169 -6.24 -12.50 -15.06
C ALA A 169 -7.26 -12.10 -13.97
N GLY A 170 -6.93 -12.30 -12.70
CA GLY A 170 -7.81 -11.91 -11.59
C GLY A 170 -8.09 -10.39 -11.54
N MET A 171 -7.05 -9.56 -11.73
CA MET A 171 -7.22 -8.11 -11.79
C MET A 171 -8.06 -7.68 -13.02
N HIS A 172 -7.86 -8.30 -14.17
CA HIS A 172 -8.67 -8.04 -15.37
C HIS A 172 -10.16 -8.27 -15.08
N ASP A 173 -10.51 -9.42 -14.49
CA ASP A 173 -11.91 -9.76 -14.18
C ASP A 173 -12.52 -8.80 -13.16
N LEU A 174 -11.74 -8.38 -12.15
CA LEU A 174 -12.16 -7.37 -11.19
C LEU A 174 -12.40 -6.00 -11.88
N LEU A 175 -11.44 -5.53 -12.68
CA LEU A 175 -11.55 -4.24 -13.38
C LEU A 175 -12.72 -4.21 -14.35
N LYS A 176 -13.01 -5.32 -15.01
CA LYS A 176 -14.22 -5.49 -15.82
C LYS A 176 -15.47 -5.25 -14.99
N ARG A 177 -15.65 -5.98 -13.87
CA ARG A 177 -16.80 -5.77 -12.96
C ARG A 177 -16.87 -4.33 -12.43
N VAL A 178 -15.74 -3.70 -12.12
CA VAL A 178 -15.68 -2.32 -11.62
C VAL A 178 -16.18 -1.34 -12.69
N THR A 179 -15.71 -1.46 -13.92
CA THR A 179 -16.09 -0.56 -15.02
C THR A 179 -17.55 -0.74 -15.46
N GLU A 180 -18.08 -1.96 -15.39
CA GLU A 180 -19.52 -2.24 -15.57
C GLU A 180 -20.36 -1.65 -14.43
N SER A 181 -19.88 -1.75 -13.19
CA SER A 181 -20.61 -1.31 -11.99
C SER A 181 -20.62 0.20 -11.81
N PHE A 182 -19.58 0.90 -12.24
CA PHE A 182 -19.40 2.35 -12.09
C PHE A 182 -19.08 3.00 -13.46
N PRO A 183 -20.08 3.12 -14.34
CA PRO A 183 -19.87 3.46 -15.75
C PRO A 183 -19.42 4.91 -16.02
N ASN A 184 -19.24 5.75 -15.00
CA ASN A 184 -18.74 7.12 -15.16
C ASN A 184 -17.44 7.39 -14.40
N ALA A 185 -16.88 6.37 -13.74
CA ALA A 185 -15.70 6.53 -12.91
C ALA A 185 -14.42 6.40 -13.73
N GLN A 186 -13.43 7.24 -13.41
CA GLN A 186 -12.04 6.97 -13.73
C GLN A 186 -11.48 6.02 -12.67
N VAL A 187 -10.70 5.02 -13.08
CA VAL A 187 -10.12 4.02 -12.20
C VAL A 187 -8.60 4.14 -12.24
N ILE A 188 -7.97 4.28 -11.08
CA ILE A 188 -6.52 4.34 -10.94
C ILE A 188 -6.02 3.07 -10.25
N VAL A 189 -5.11 2.37 -10.91
CA VAL A 189 -4.43 1.17 -10.39
C VAL A 189 -2.95 1.49 -10.19
N PRO A 190 -2.49 1.72 -8.95
CA PRO A 190 -1.07 1.95 -8.71
C PRO A 190 -0.29 0.64 -8.79
N SER A 191 1.02 0.72 -9.07
CA SER A 191 1.91 -0.43 -8.97
C SER A 191 2.18 -0.82 -7.51
N TYR A 192 2.63 -2.07 -7.31
CA TYR A 192 3.33 -2.46 -6.09
C TYR A 192 4.82 -2.08 -6.18
N TYR A 193 5.57 -2.40 -5.11
CA TYR A 193 6.99 -2.09 -4.96
C TYR A 193 7.79 -3.31 -4.50
N ARG A 194 9.12 -3.20 -4.55
CA ARG A 194 10.05 -4.19 -4.00
C ARG A 194 10.07 -4.13 -2.47
N ILE A 195 9.79 -5.25 -1.82
CA ILE A 195 9.88 -5.36 -0.36
C ILE A 195 11.35 -5.40 0.08
N VAL A 196 12.17 -6.21 -0.59
CA VAL A 196 13.60 -6.40 -0.31
C VAL A 196 14.42 -6.04 -1.55
N SER A 197 15.59 -5.42 -1.36
CA SER A 197 16.52 -5.06 -2.42
C SER A 197 17.98 -5.31 -1.99
N ASP A 198 18.92 -5.08 -2.91
CA ASP A 198 20.34 -5.01 -2.63
C ASP A 198 20.70 -3.90 -1.62
N SER A 199 19.87 -2.86 -1.51
CA SER A 199 20.00 -1.77 -0.54
C SER A 199 19.39 -2.08 0.85
N THR A 200 18.58 -3.14 1.01
CA THR A 200 18.13 -3.60 2.33
C THR A 200 19.33 -3.87 3.23
N ALA A 201 19.37 -3.41 4.49
CA ALA A 201 20.56 -3.56 5.32
C ALA A 201 21.04 -5.02 5.48
N ASP A 202 22.34 -5.27 5.29
CA ASP A 202 22.99 -6.56 5.59
C ASP A 202 23.62 -6.53 7.00
N ASN A 203 22.75 -6.53 8.01
CA ASN A 203 23.16 -6.53 9.42
C ASN A 203 22.69 -7.81 10.12
N ALA A 204 23.25 -8.09 11.30
CA ALA A 204 22.94 -9.29 12.07
C ALA A 204 21.43 -9.48 12.33
N PHE A 205 20.70 -8.39 12.55
CA PHE A 205 19.25 -8.44 12.78
C PHE A 205 18.49 -8.92 11.54
N ILE A 206 18.75 -8.34 10.37
CA ILE A 206 18.09 -8.74 9.12
C ILE A 206 18.44 -10.19 8.74
N ARG A 207 19.70 -10.60 8.94
CA ARG A 207 20.12 -12.00 8.69
C ARG A 207 19.39 -12.97 9.62
N LEU A 208 19.24 -12.64 10.90
CA LEU A 208 18.48 -13.45 11.86
C LEU A 208 16.99 -13.49 11.53
N LEU A 209 16.40 -12.38 11.10
CA LEU A 209 15.00 -12.31 10.66
C LEU A 209 14.77 -13.23 9.45
N ALA A 210 15.62 -13.12 8.41
CA ALA A 210 15.54 -13.97 7.23
C ALA A 210 15.63 -15.47 7.57
N LYS A 211 16.56 -15.83 8.47
CA LYS A 211 16.66 -17.20 9.00
C LYS A 211 15.40 -17.62 9.74
N SER A 212 14.87 -16.78 10.62
CA SER A 212 13.67 -17.09 11.41
C SER A 212 12.46 -17.35 10.53
N LEU A 213 12.24 -16.52 9.50
CA LEU A 213 11.14 -16.67 8.53
C LEU A 213 11.24 -17.95 7.68
N ASN A 214 12.43 -18.54 7.61
CA ASN A 214 12.71 -19.71 6.78
C ASN A 214 13.14 -20.93 7.61
N ASN A 215 13.11 -20.86 8.95
CA ASN A 215 13.68 -21.88 9.82
C ASN A 215 12.91 -23.20 9.76
N GLU A 216 11.64 -23.20 9.38
CA GLU A 216 10.86 -24.45 9.26
C GLU A 216 11.25 -25.26 8.00
N ARG A 217 12.07 -24.69 7.10
CA ARG A 217 12.37 -25.27 5.79
C ARG A 217 13.75 -25.94 5.77
N PRO A 218 13.84 -27.28 5.59
CA PRO A 218 15.12 -28.00 5.62
C PRO A 218 16.15 -27.50 4.58
N GLU A 219 15.68 -27.12 3.38
CA GLU A 219 16.54 -26.58 2.32
C GLU A 219 17.12 -25.22 2.69
N ALA A 220 16.31 -24.33 3.27
CA ALA A 220 16.77 -23.01 3.70
C ALA A 220 17.77 -23.07 4.84
N ARG A 221 17.67 -24.07 5.75
CA ARG A 221 18.64 -24.27 6.84
C ARG A 221 20.07 -24.55 6.36
N ARG A 222 20.23 -25.02 5.12
CA ARG A 222 21.54 -25.31 4.51
C ARG A 222 22.14 -24.11 3.79
N MET A 223 21.36 -23.04 3.57
CA MET A 223 21.81 -21.84 2.87
C MET A 223 22.62 -20.94 3.82
N SER A 224 23.68 -20.34 3.28
CA SER A 224 24.39 -19.24 3.91
C SER A 224 23.53 -17.97 3.98
N ASP A 225 23.90 -17.03 4.85
CA ASP A 225 23.20 -15.75 4.99
C ASP A 225 23.17 -14.97 3.68
N LYS A 226 24.27 -15.06 2.90
CA LYS A 226 24.36 -14.47 1.57
C LYS A 226 23.38 -15.11 0.59
N GLU A 227 23.29 -16.44 0.56
CA GLU A 227 22.35 -17.14 -0.33
C GLU A 227 20.89 -16.84 0.03
N LEU A 228 20.54 -16.81 1.33
CA LEU A 228 19.21 -16.42 1.80
C LEU A 228 18.86 -15.01 1.31
N ARG A 229 19.78 -14.06 1.51
CA ARG A 229 19.61 -12.66 1.10
C ARG A 229 19.45 -12.55 -0.42
N ASP A 230 20.35 -13.15 -1.20
CA ASP A 230 20.32 -13.10 -2.66
C ASP A 230 19.00 -13.67 -3.21
N ARG A 231 18.46 -14.72 -2.58
CA ARG A 231 17.16 -15.28 -2.95
C ARG A 231 15.99 -14.37 -2.60
N LEU A 232 15.97 -13.74 -1.43
CA LEU A 232 14.92 -12.77 -1.08
C LEU A 232 14.91 -11.58 -2.03
N ILE A 233 16.09 -11.06 -2.39
CA ILE A 233 16.23 -9.98 -3.38
C ILE A 233 15.66 -10.43 -4.72
N LYS A 234 16.03 -11.64 -5.18
CA LYS A 234 15.54 -12.19 -6.44
C LYS A 234 14.02 -12.34 -6.48
N LEU A 235 13.40 -12.85 -5.41
CA LEU A 235 11.95 -13.03 -5.33
C LEU A 235 11.21 -11.69 -5.31
N SER A 236 11.74 -10.72 -4.56
CA SER A 236 11.21 -9.36 -4.51
C SER A 236 11.31 -8.64 -5.86
N GLU A 237 12.40 -8.84 -6.60
CA GLU A 237 12.56 -8.30 -7.96
C GLU A 237 11.60 -8.97 -8.96
N VAL A 238 11.41 -10.28 -8.86
CA VAL A 238 10.42 -11.01 -9.67
C VAL A 238 9.02 -10.48 -9.37
N TRP A 239 8.66 -10.32 -8.09
CA TRP A 239 7.39 -9.74 -7.67
C TRP A 239 7.17 -8.36 -8.29
N TYR A 240 8.09 -7.43 -8.07
CA TYR A 240 7.94 -6.05 -8.54
C TYR A 240 7.83 -5.97 -10.06
N ARG A 241 8.75 -6.62 -10.80
CA ARG A 241 8.72 -6.56 -12.27
C ARG A 241 7.49 -7.23 -12.85
N GLN A 242 7.19 -8.45 -12.40
CA GLN A 242 6.11 -9.24 -12.98
C GLN A 242 4.75 -8.65 -12.64
N SER A 243 4.52 -8.23 -11.39
CA SER A 243 3.24 -7.60 -11.01
C SER A 243 3.01 -6.27 -11.74
N THR A 244 4.07 -5.46 -11.93
CA THR A 244 3.98 -4.21 -12.73
C THR A 244 3.56 -4.47 -14.17
N VAL A 245 4.18 -5.47 -14.82
CA VAL A 245 3.83 -5.86 -16.19
C VAL A 245 2.41 -6.41 -16.27
N ASP A 246 2.03 -7.29 -15.35
CA ASP A 246 0.75 -7.98 -15.36
C ASP A 246 -0.43 -7.06 -15.01
N LEU A 247 -0.27 -6.16 -14.04
CA LEU A 247 -1.28 -5.15 -13.71
C LEU A 247 -1.49 -4.18 -14.88
N ARG A 248 -0.41 -3.70 -15.50
CA ARG A 248 -0.50 -2.86 -16.70
C ARG A 248 -1.23 -3.58 -17.84
N ALA A 249 -0.90 -4.85 -18.07
CA ALA A 249 -1.57 -5.65 -19.09
C ALA A 249 -3.07 -5.87 -18.80
N ALA A 250 -3.46 -6.03 -17.53
CA ALA A 250 -4.87 -6.11 -17.13
C ALA A 250 -5.62 -4.81 -17.44
N VAL A 251 -5.01 -3.66 -17.11
CA VAL A 251 -5.55 -2.33 -17.44
C VAL A 251 -5.72 -2.14 -18.96
N ASP A 252 -4.68 -2.48 -19.74
CA ASP A 252 -4.69 -2.35 -21.19
C ASP A 252 -5.77 -3.23 -21.84
N ALA A 253 -5.96 -4.46 -21.31
CA ALA A 253 -6.99 -5.37 -21.78
C ALA A 253 -8.39 -4.81 -21.56
N VAL A 254 -8.72 -4.33 -20.35
CA VAL A 254 -10.04 -3.74 -20.06
C VAL A 254 -10.29 -2.49 -20.90
N ASN A 255 -9.31 -1.61 -21.07
CA ASN A 255 -9.48 -0.45 -21.95
C ASN A 255 -9.69 -0.82 -23.42
N SER A 256 -9.09 -1.93 -23.87
CA SER A 256 -9.30 -2.46 -25.23
C SER A 256 -10.71 -3.02 -25.40
N GLU A 257 -11.25 -3.69 -24.39
CA GLU A 257 -12.66 -4.14 -24.36
C GLU A 257 -13.63 -2.95 -24.39
N LEU A 258 -13.38 -1.91 -23.58
CA LEU A 258 -14.17 -0.67 -23.61
C LEU A 258 -14.14 -0.01 -24.99
N ALA A 259 -12.97 0.05 -25.63
CA ALA A 259 -12.82 0.61 -26.97
C ALA A 259 -13.61 -0.19 -28.03
N ALA A 260 -13.65 -1.52 -27.91
CA ALA A 260 -14.46 -2.38 -28.78
C ALA A 260 -15.98 -2.11 -28.64
N GLU A 261 -16.40 -1.60 -27.47
CA GLU A 261 -17.77 -1.12 -27.21
C GLU A 261 -17.97 0.37 -27.54
N ASN A 262 -16.99 1.04 -28.18
CA ASN A 262 -16.97 2.48 -28.45
C ASN A 262 -17.03 3.36 -27.18
N LEU A 263 -16.56 2.84 -26.05
CA LEU A 263 -16.41 3.59 -24.81
C LEU A 263 -14.97 4.13 -24.67
N PRO A 264 -14.78 5.32 -24.07
CA PRO A 264 -13.45 5.87 -23.86
C PRO A 264 -12.66 5.04 -22.82
N PRO A 265 -11.33 4.98 -22.95
CA PRO A 265 -10.49 4.39 -21.91
C PRO A 265 -10.65 5.19 -20.62
N ARG A 266 -10.70 4.49 -19.49
CA ARG A 266 -10.96 5.09 -18.17
C ARG A 266 -10.29 4.36 -17.02
N VAL A 267 -9.51 3.33 -17.31
CA VAL A 267 -8.64 2.68 -16.32
C VAL A 267 -7.22 3.11 -16.62
N SER A 268 -6.46 3.53 -15.60
CA SER A 268 -5.08 3.96 -15.76
C SER A 268 -4.18 3.22 -14.78
N PHE A 269 -3.06 2.71 -15.27
CA PHE A 269 -2.00 2.20 -14.45
C PHE A 269 -1.04 3.33 -14.07
N VAL A 270 -0.72 3.47 -12.78
CA VAL A 270 0.21 4.48 -12.27
C VAL A 270 1.39 3.78 -11.62
N GLU A 271 2.57 3.90 -12.20
CA GLU A 271 3.78 3.34 -11.61
C GLU A 271 4.23 4.17 -10.40
N ILE A 272 4.55 3.49 -9.31
CA ILE A 272 5.03 4.09 -8.06
C ILE A 272 6.54 3.83 -7.96
N ASP A 273 7.32 4.91 -8.02
CA ASP A 273 8.79 4.86 -8.08
C ASP A 273 9.44 4.55 -6.72
N PHE A 274 9.33 3.29 -6.29
CA PHE A 274 10.12 2.77 -5.18
C PHE A 274 11.45 2.23 -5.71
N TRP A 275 12.49 3.04 -5.55
CA TRP A 275 13.88 2.66 -5.85
C TRP A 275 14.38 1.60 -4.84
N PRO A 276 15.44 0.86 -5.16
CA PRO A 276 16.03 -0.11 -4.23
C PRO A 276 16.27 0.44 -2.82
N GLU A 277 16.67 1.70 -2.71
CA GLU A 277 16.97 2.42 -1.47
C GLU A 277 15.73 2.67 -0.60
N HIS A 278 14.54 2.55 -1.18
CA HIS A 278 13.25 2.73 -0.50
C HIS A 278 12.70 1.41 0.07
N SER A 279 13.32 0.26 -0.24
CA SER A 279 12.90 -1.06 0.25
C SER A 279 13.06 -1.22 1.77
N PHE A 280 12.52 -2.32 2.29
CA PHE A 280 12.47 -2.59 3.72
C PHE A 280 13.89 -2.60 4.31
N SER A 281 14.04 -1.85 5.40
CA SER A 281 15.31 -1.72 6.14
C SER A 281 16.51 -1.23 5.31
N ALA A 282 16.28 -0.59 4.16
CA ALA A 282 17.29 0.23 3.50
C ALA A 282 17.48 1.58 4.25
N ALA A 283 18.55 2.30 3.93
CA ALA A 283 18.88 3.57 4.61
C ALA A 283 17.81 4.66 4.41
N GLU A 284 17.17 4.68 3.23
CA GLU A 284 16.14 5.64 2.83
C GLU A 284 14.76 4.95 2.74
N THR A 285 14.53 3.95 3.60
CA THR A 285 13.33 3.13 3.55
C THR A 285 12.06 3.98 3.62
N LEU A 286 11.17 3.76 2.64
CA LEU A 286 9.83 4.34 2.61
C LEU A 286 8.78 3.38 3.19
N LEU A 287 9.24 2.32 3.86
CA LEU A 287 8.39 1.31 4.47
C LEU A 287 8.46 1.37 5.99
N TRP A 288 7.38 0.99 6.67
CA TRP A 288 7.42 0.75 8.10
C TRP A 288 8.41 -0.36 8.44
N ASN A 289 9.14 -0.16 9.54
CA ASN A 289 10.22 -1.02 9.98
C ASN A 289 10.07 -1.31 11.48
N PHE A 290 11.00 -2.07 12.04
CA PHE A 290 11.12 -2.20 13.48
C PHE A 290 11.67 -0.90 14.08
N ILE A 291 11.26 -0.54 15.31
CA ILE A 291 11.78 0.63 16.07
C ILE A 291 13.33 0.69 16.09
N PHE A 292 13.98 -0.47 16.05
CA PHE A 292 15.45 -0.58 16.11
C PHE A 292 16.10 -0.55 14.73
N GLY A 293 15.34 -0.83 13.67
CA GLY A 293 15.77 -0.66 12.29
C GLY A 293 15.82 0.81 11.86
N SER A 294 15.09 1.69 12.55
CA SER A 294 15.06 3.14 12.28
C SER A 294 16.00 3.97 13.17
N THR A 295 16.72 3.36 14.11
CA THR A 295 17.54 4.10 15.09
C THR A 295 19.01 3.72 15.02
N ASN A 296 19.87 4.74 14.92
CA ASN A 296 21.34 4.66 15.10
C ASN A 296 21.70 4.34 16.56
N LEU A 297 21.23 3.20 17.08
CA LEU A 297 21.51 2.78 18.45
C LEU A 297 22.95 2.24 18.59
N SER A 298 23.61 2.63 19.67
CA SER A 298 24.98 2.23 20.00
C SER A 298 25.12 0.70 20.18
N GLY A 299 26.33 0.19 19.92
CA GLY A 299 26.61 -1.27 19.86
C GLY A 299 26.22 -2.07 21.11
N LEU A 300 26.21 -1.45 22.29
CA LEU A 300 25.82 -2.10 23.55
C LEU A 300 24.31 -2.37 23.64
N ARG A 301 23.46 -1.47 23.11
CA ARG A 301 22.00 -1.69 23.06
C ARG A 301 21.62 -2.74 22.01
N LYS A 302 22.36 -2.84 20.90
CA LYS A 302 22.21 -3.92 19.91
C LYS A 302 22.49 -5.30 20.52
N PHE A 303 23.48 -5.40 21.42
CA PHE A 303 23.85 -6.64 22.11
C PHE A 303 22.81 -7.07 23.16
N ILE A 304 22.27 -6.14 23.96
CA ILE A 304 21.21 -6.40 24.95
C ILE A 304 19.91 -6.84 24.26
N VAL A 305 19.61 -6.30 23.08
CA VAL A 305 18.45 -6.69 22.26
C VAL A 305 18.56 -8.12 21.74
N ILE A 306 19.74 -8.53 21.22
CA ILE A 306 20.01 -9.91 20.80
C ILE A 306 19.84 -10.90 21.97
N LEU A 307 20.27 -10.53 23.17
CA LEU A 307 20.14 -11.36 24.37
C LEU A 307 18.70 -11.42 24.90
N SER A 308 17.89 -10.39 24.65
CA SER A 308 16.60 -10.26 25.31
C SER A 308 15.46 -11.06 24.68
N PHE A 309 15.49 -11.46 23.39
CA PHE A 309 14.43 -12.23 22.69
C PHE A 309 12.97 -11.89 23.10
N GLY A 310 12.74 -10.66 23.58
CA GLY A 310 11.74 -10.39 24.61
C GLY A 310 11.05 -9.08 24.30
N THR A 311 9.99 -9.22 23.51
CA THR A 311 8.77 -8.38 23.39
C THR A 311 8.89 -6.87 23.07
N ASN A 312 9.97 -6.18 23.41
CA ASN A 312 10.11 -4.73 23.15
C ASN A 312 10.94 -4.41 21.90
N ALA A 313 11.82 -5.32 21.46
CA ALA A 313 12.72 -5.10 20.32
C ALA A 313 12.07 -5.24 18.93
N TYR A 314 10.95 -5.96 18.84
CA TYR A 314 10.35 -6.37 17.57
C TYR A 314 9.11 -5.55 17.21
N LYS A 315 8.88 -4.41 17.84
CA LYS A 315 7.68 -3.61 17.56
C LYS A 315 7.82 -2.87 16.23
N PRO A 316 6.79 -2.87 15.37
CA PRO A 316 6.69 -1.95 14.25
C PRO A 316 6.77 -0.50 14.75
N ASN A 317 7.35 0.39 13.95
CA ASN A 317 7.47 1.81 14.26
C ASN A 317 6.31 2.66 13.72
N ASP A 318 5.15 2.04 13.41
CA ASP A 318 3.95 2.72 12.94
C ASP A 318 3.12 3.34 14.08
N GLU A 319 2.32 4.33 13.72
CA GLU A 319 1.59 5.22 14.65
C GLU A 319 0.33 4.56 15.23
N VAL A 320 -0.33 3.70 14.46
CA VAL A 320 -1.58 3.03 14.85
C VAL A 320 -1.35 1.66 15.52
N ARG A 321 -0.09 1.29 15.79
CA ARG A 321 0.30 -0.04 16.29
C ARG A 321 -0.52 -0.49 17.49
N GLU A 322 -0.65 0.34 18.51
CA GLU A 322 -1.34 -0.08 19.75
C GLU A 322 -2.83 -0.31 19.52
N ALA A 323 -3.48 0.52 18.69
CA ALA A 323 -4.87 0.33 18.28
C ALA A 323 -5.01 -0.97 17.48
N ARG A 324 -4.15 -1.21 16.47
CA ARG A 324 -4.14 -2.46 15.70
C ARG A 324 -3.95 -3.68 16.61
N ILE A 325 -2.97 -3.66 17.53
CA ILE A 325 -2.72 -4.77 18.45
C ILE A 325 -3.96 -5.07 19.31
N HIS A 326 -4.69 -4.05 19.74
CA HIS A 326 -5.94 -4.22 20.48
C HIS A 326 -6.98 -4.91 19.60
N SER A 327 -7.25 -4.41 18.40
CA SER A 327 -8.19 -5.00 17.45
C SER A 327 -7.82 -6.45 17.10
N CYS A 328 -6.54 -6.74 16.82
CA CYS A 328 -6.07 -8.10 16.57
C CYS A 328 -6.37 -9.06 17.75
N LYS A 329 -6.17 -8.61 19.00
CA LYS A 329 -6.43 -9.45 20.18
C LYS A 329 -7.93 -9.74 20.32
N GLU A 330 -8.78 -8.77 20.05
CA GLU A 330 -10.24 -8.95 20.09
C GLU A 330 -10.73 -9.86 18.98
N THR A 331 -10.21 -9.71 17.75
CA THR A 331 -10.56 -10.56 16.60
C THR A 331 -10.11 -12.01 16.80
N PHE A 332 -8.88 -12.23 17.27
CA PHE A 332 -8.29 -13.57 17.44
C PHE A 332 -8.35 -14.09 18.87
N LYS A 333 -9.31 -13.62 19.66
CA LYS A 333 -9.53 -14.09 21.04
C LYS A 333 -9.86 -15.58 21.06
N GLU A 334 -9.46 -16.26 22.12
CA GLU A 334 -9.76 -17.68 22.32
C GLU A 334 -11.29 -17.85 22.46
N PRO A 335 -11.92 -18.73 21.67
CA PRO A 335 -13.34 -18.99 21.81
C PRO A 335 -13.62 -19.61 23.19
N LYS A 336 -14.65 -19.11 23.87
CA LYS A 336 -15.02 -19.60 25.22
C LYS A 336 -15.88 -20.86 25.17
N ASP A 337 -16.69 -20.99 24.13
CA ASP A 337 -17.75 -22.01 24.05
C ASP A 337 -17.38 -23.19 23.15
N VAL A 338 -16.22 -23.13 22.50
CA VAL A 338 -15.74 -24.17 21.57
C VAL A 338 -14.30 -24.51 21.90
N LYS A 339 -14.03 -25.79 22.17
CA LYS A 339 -12.66 -26.27 22.39
C LYS A 339 -11.92 -26.37 21.06
N GLU A 340 -10.92 -25.53 20.87
CA GLU A 340 -10.04 -25.59 19.69
C GLU A 340 -9.19 -26.87 19.70
N THR A 341 -9.01 -27.48 18.54
CA THR A 341 -7.95 -28.45 18.32
C THR A 341 -6.57 -27.78 18.43
N PRO A 342 -5.48 -28.54 18.68
CA PRO A 342 -4.13 -27.98 18.69
C PRO A 342 -3.76 -27.22 17.42
N ALA A 343 -4.18 -27.73 16.25
CA ALA A 343 -3.93 -27.11 14.96
C ALA A 343 -4.64 -25.75 14.81
N GLU A 344 -5.92 -25.69 15.20
CA GLU A 344 -6.69 -24.44 15.17
C GLU A 344 -6.12 -23.39 16.14
N LYS A 345 -5.72 -23.83 17.34
CA LYS A 345 -5.08 -22.95 18.33
C LYS A 345 -3.76 -22.39 17.81
N SER A 346 -2.97 -23.20 17.09
CA SER A 346 -1.74 -22.73 16.44
C SER A 346 -2.06 -21.70 15.37
N ALA A 347 -2.94 -22.05 14.41
CA ALA A 347 -3.32 -21.17 13.32
C ALA A 347 -3.87 -19.81 13.79
N ARG A 348 -4.69 -19.80 14.86
CA ARG A 348 -5.18 -18.56 15.48
C ARG A 348 -4.04 -17.72 16.07
N LYS A 349 -3.09 -18.34 16.78
CA LYS A 349 -1.93 -17.65 17.34
C LYS A 349 -1.01 -17.08 16.25
N ASP A 350 -0.83 -17.82 15.15
CA ASP A 350 -0.03 -17.37 14.01
C ASP A 350 -0.68 -16.16 13.34
N ARG A 351 -1.99 -16.19 13.11
CA ARG A 351 -2.76 -15.03 12.60
C ARG A 351 -2.67 -13.82 13.53
N LEU A 352 -2.81 -14.03 14.84
CA LEU A 352 -2.63 -12.96 15.82
C LEU A 352 -1.22 -12.36 15.76
N LEU A 353 -0.18 -13.20 15.59
CA LEU A 353 1.19 -12.74 15.48
C LEU A 353 1.40 -11.90 14.21
N ILE A 354 0.93 -12.40 13.06
CA ILE A 354 0.99 -11.70 11.77
C ILE A 354 0.27 -10.34 11.87
N CYS A 355 -0.94 -10.32 12.43
CA CYS A 355 -1.74 -9.09 12.59
C CYS A 355 -1.01 -8.02 13.42
N ARG A 356 -0.29 -8.40 14.48
CA ARG A 356 0.48 -7.44 15.30
C ARG A 356 1.59 -6.75 14.50
N TYR A 357 2.18 -7.47 13.55
CA TYR A 357 3.31 -7.02 12.74
C TYR A 357 2.92 -6.59 11.32
N ALA A 358 1.62 -6.51 11.04
CA ALA A 358 1.10 -6.38 9.71
C ALA A 358 1.60 -5.14 8.95
N SER A 359 1.84 -4.02 9.64
CA SER A 359 2.37 -2.79 9.01
C SER A 359 3.78 -2.93 8.46
N LEU A 360 4.60 -3.89 8.91
CA LEU A 360 5.98 -4.02 8.45
C LEU A 360 6.03 -4.24 6.93
N GLY A 361 6.88 -3.48 6.25
CA GLY A 361 6.96 -3.53 4.78
C GLY A 361 5.82 -2.82 4.04
N HIS A 362 4.86 -2.20 4.73
CA HIS A 362 3.88 -1.29 4.14
C HIS A 362 4.45 0.13 4.03
N PRO A 363 3.92 1.00 3.14
CA PRO A 363 4.40 2.36 3.01
C PRO A 363 4.23 3.12 4.33
N ASN A 364 5.32 3.75 4.78
CA ASN A 364 5.25 4.72 5.87
C ASN A 364 4.70 6.06 5.35
N GLU A 365 4.68 7.11 6.18
CA GLU A 365 4.15 8.42 5.78
C GLU A 365 4.80 8.96 4.48
N MET A 366 6.12 8.83 4.35
CA MET A 366 6.84 9.26 3.15
C MET A 366 6.56 8.35 1.94
N GLY A 367 6.41 7.05 2.16
CA GLY A 367 5.96 6.12 1.12
C GLY A 367 4.56 6.47 0.60
N ALA A 368 3.62 6.79 1.49
CA ALA A 368 2.28 7.24 1.12
C ALA A 368 2.32 8.59 0.37
N LEU A 369 3.26 9.47 0.68
CA LEU A 369 3.48 10.69 -0.10
C LEU A 369 3.94 10.40 -1.54
N VAL A 370 4.80 9.39 -1.75
CA VAL A 370 5.18 8.97 -3.12
C VAL A 370 3.97 8.49 -3.91
N TYR A 371 3.11 7.66 -3.30
CA TYR A 371 1.82 7.27 -3.92
C TYR A 371 0.96 8.49 -4.25
N THR A 372 0.84 9.43 -3.31
CA THR A 372 0.07 10.66 -3.45
C THR A 372 0.55 11.47 -4.66
N GLU A 373 1.85 11.75 -4.76
CA GLU A 373 2.40 12.59 -5.83
C GLU A 373 2.34 11.91 -7.20
N ALA A 374 2.60 10.60 -7.29
CA ALA A 374 2.47 9.87 -8.55
C ALA A 374 1.03 9.92 -9.09
N ILE A 375 0.04 9.65 -8.22
CA ILE A 375 -1.38 9.70 -8.59
C ILE A 375 -1.80 11.14 -8.91
N LYS A 376 -1.40 12.13 -8.12
CA LYS A 376 -1.67 13.56 -8.41
C LYS A 376 -1.13 13.98 -9.77
N GLY A 377 0.09 13.57 -10.12
CA GLY A 377 0.69 13.86 -11.42
C GLY A 377 -0.17 13.34 -12.57
N HIS A 378 -0.66 12.10 -12.45
CA HIS A 378 -1.56 11.51 -13.44
C HIS A 378 -2.93 12.21 -13.48
N LEU A 379 -3.54 12.44 -12.32
CA LEU A 379 -4.84 13.09 -12.22
C LEU A 379 -4.79 14.54 -12.75
N GLN A 380 -3.72 15.29 -12.47
CA GLN A 380 -3.50 16.65 -12.96
C GLN A 380 -3.50 16.69 -14.48
N TRP A 381 -2.79 15.75 -15.13
CA TRP A 381 -2.78 15.61 -16.58
C TRP A 381 -4.18 15.37 -17.15
N MET A 382 -4.99 14.53 -16.49
CA MET A 382 -6.38 14.28 -16.91
C MET A 382 -7.27 15.52 -16.75
N ILE A 383 -7.15 16.25 -15.63
CA ILE A 383 -7.91 17.49 -15.39
C ILE A 383 -7.62 18.51 -16.50
N ASP A 384 -6.34 18.71 -16.83
CA ASP A 384 -5.92 19.74 -17.78
C ASP A 384 -6.27 19.39 -19.22
N LYS A 385 -6.10 18.13 -19.64
CA LYS A 385 -6.31 17.71 -21.04
C LYS A 385 -7.72 17.26 -21.38
N ALA A 386 -8.35 16.51 -20.48
CA ALA A 386 -9.64 15.89 -20.75
C ALA A 386 -10.83 16.74 -20.28
N GLY A 387 -10.58 17.90 -19.65
CA GLY A 387 -11.62 18.75 -19.09
C GLY A 387 -12.46 18.01 -18.05
N TRP A 388 -11.80 17.23 -17.18
CA TRP A 388 -12.42 16.29 -16.25
C TRP A 388 -13.64 16.92 -15.56
N ARG A 389 -14.83 16.48 -16.00
CA ARG A 389 -16.16 16.93 -15.55
C ARG A 389 -16.24 18.44 -15.32
N ARG A 390 -15.77 19.27 -16.27
CA ARG A 390 -16.36 20.60 -16.44
C ARG A 390 -17.85 20.36 -16.66
N GLU A 391 -18.68 20.96 -15.82
CA GLU A 391 -20.12 20.94 -16.04
C GLU A 391 -20.39 21.39 -17.47
N LYS A 392 -21.27 20.68 -18.19
CA LYS A 392 -21.70 21.02 -19.55
C LYS A 392 -22.26 22.45 -19.68
N ASN A 393 -22.38 23.19 -18.58
CA ASN A 393 -22.95 24.53 -18.49
C ASN A 393 -21.93 25.64 -18.16
N SER A 394 -20.62 25.36 -18.12
CA SER A 394 -19.64 26.46 -18.07
C SER A 394 -19.46 27.03 -19.47
N GLU A 395 -20.15 28.15 -19.73
CA GLU A 395 -19.87 29.00 -20.89
C GLU A 395 -18.35 29.25 -21.00
N PRO A 396 -17.80 29.32 -22.22
CA PRO A 396 -16.41 29.67 -22.40
C PRO A 396 -16.17 31.06 -21.78
N LEU A 397 -15.25 31.13 -20.82
CA LEU A 397 -14.74 32.42 -20.33
C LEU A 397 -14.10 33.18 -21.50
N PRO A 398 -14.27 34.52 -21.55
CA PRO A 398 -13.85 35.37 -22.66
C PRO A 398 -12.33 35.38 -22.91
#